data_AF-A0A2G9NF64-F1
#
_entry.id   AF-A0A2G9NF64-F1
#
_cell.length_a   1.000
_cell.length_b   1.000
_cell.length_c   1.000
_cell.angle_alpha   90.00
_cell.angle_beta   90.00
_cell.angle_gamma   90.00
#
_symmetry.space_group_name_H-M   'P 1'
#
loop_
_entity.id
_entity.type
_entity.pdbx_description
1 polymer ?
#
loop_
_entity_poly.entity_id
_entity_poly.type
_entity_poly.pdbx_seq_one_letter_code
_entity_poly.pdbx_strand_id
1 'polypeptide(L)'
;MIGSIASNYDIEVYLEPEEIVRMAGEKIEGCLIKAHLPKLQGIVSLCIDDEKSRLNGQGIGVDDSAYGRGNDFRIDLYMSQYIYEGFVRDGSVGLRHRALDGSKVRVYDSLRIGFPETSVLKELQWCRDNKERLG
;
A
#
# COMPACT_ATOMS: atom_id res chain seq x y z
N MET A 1 -2.23 -6.94 5.99
CA MET A 1 -1.97 -5.99 4.91
C MET A 1 -0.57 -6.25 4.39
N ILE A 2 -0.44 -6.32 3.07
CA ILE A 2 0.86 -6.43 2.40
C ILE A 2 0.93 -5.39 1.31
N GLY A 3 2.05 -4.70 1.20
CA GLY A 3 2.31 -3.71 0.18
C GLY A 3 3.52 -4.06 -0.65
N SER A 4 3.55 -3.56 -1.88
CA SER A 4 4.72 -3.57 -2.74
C SER A 4 5.10 -2.14 -3.11
N ILE A 5 6.40 -1.93 -3.34
CA ILE A 5 6.90 -0.71 -3.96
C ILE A 5 7.86 -1.06 -5.10
N ALA A 6 7.55 -0.59 -6.31
CA ALA A 6 8.37 -0.74 -7.49
C ALA A 6 9.30 0.47 -7.72
N SER A 7 10.17 0.38 -8.74
CA SER A 7 11.26 1.33 -9.02
C SER A 7 10.84 2.78 -9.32
N ASN A 8 9.54 3.05 -9.50
CA ASN A 8 8.99 4.40 -9.74
C ASN A 8 8.11 4.91 -8.57
N TYR A 9 8.21 4.34 -7.37
CA TYR A 9 7.27 4.61 -6.25
C TYR A 9 5.82 4.24 -6.57
N ASP A 10 5.60 3.32 -7.51
CA ASP A 10 4.30 2.68 -7.65
C ASP A 10 4.09 1.79 -6.43
N ILE A 11 3.13 2.19 -5.59
CA ILE A 11 2.78 1.54 -4.33
C ILE A 11 1.48 0.77 -4.56
N GLU A 12 1.50 -0.52 -4.29
CA GLU A 12 0.30 -1.34 -4.30
C GLU A 12 0.09 -1.91 -2.90
N VAL A 13 -1.13 -1.85 -2.39
CA VAL A 13 -1.48 -2.32 -1.04
C VAL A 13 -2.68 -3.24 -1.13
N TYR A 14 -2.56 -4.40 -0.49
CA TYR A 14 -3.60 -5.41 -0.40
C TYR A 14 -4.03 -5.54 1.06
N LEU A 15 -5.31 -5.28 1.31
CA LEU A 15 -5.94 -5.43 2.62
C LEU A 15 -6.76 -6.72 2.67
N GLU A 16 -6.70 -7.40 3.79
CA GLU A 16 -7.67 -8.43 4.15
C GLU A 16 -9.01 -7.76 4.52
N PRO A 17 -10.17 -8.40 4.31
CA PRO A 17 -11.48 -7.80 4.58
C PRO A 17 -11.63 -7.26 6.01
N GLU A 18 -11.04 -7.94 6.98
CA GLU A 18 -11.11 -7.53 8.39
C GLU A 18 -10.33 -6.24 8.62
N GLU A 19 -9.25 -6.02 7.86
CA GLU A 19 -8.44 -4.81 7.93
C GLU A 19 -9.17 -3.62 7.32
N ILE A 20 -9.94 -3.84 6.25
CA ILE A 20 -10.80 -2.80 5.66
C ILE A 20 -11.81 -2.31 6.70
N VAL A 21 -12.45 -3.23 7.43
CA VAL A 21 -13.41 -2.87 8.49
C VAL A 21 -12.72 -2.10 9.62
N ARG A 22 -11.55 -2.56 10.05
CA ARG A 22 -10.76 -1.92 11.12
C ARG A 22 -10.28 -0.52 10.74
N MET A 23 -9.94 -0.29 9.48
CA MET A 23 -9.40 0.99 8.98
C MET A 23 -10.35 2.19 9.22
N ALA A 24 -11.65 1.94 9.44
CA ALA A 24 -12.61 2.96 9.82
C ALA A 24 -12.30 3.65 11.17
N GLY A 25 -11.52 3.01 12.05
CA GLY A 25 -11.22 3.53 13.39
C GLY A 25 -9.75 3.49 13.78
N GLU A 26 -8.89 2.85 13.00
CA GLU A 26 -7.48 2.69 13.35
C GLU A 26 -6.55 2.66 12.12
N LYS A 27 -5.27 2.81 12.43
CA LYS A 27 -4.18 2.71 11.47
C LYS A 27 -3.80 1.25 11.29
N ILE A 28 -3.88 0.77 10.06
CA ILE A 28 -3.47 -0.58 9.69
C ILE A 28 -1.99 -0.54 9.31
N GLU A 29 -1.19 -1.43 9.88
CA GLU A 29 0.21 -1.62 9.51
C GLU A 29 0.41 -2.98 8.83
N GLY A 30 1.32 -3.03 7.88
CA GLY A 30 1.61 -4.21 7.07
C GLY A 30 3.05 -4.25 6.58
N CYS A 31 3.41 -5.38 5.97
CA CYS A 31 4.73 -5.57 5.38
C CYS A 31 4.81 -4.85 4.03
N LEU A 32 5.83 -4.03 3.82
CA LEU A 32 6.13 -3.40 2.54
C LEU A 32 7.32 -4.10 1.88
N ILE A 33 7.15 -4.61 0.67
CA ILE A 33 8.19 -5.35 -0.06
C ILE A 33 8.67 -4.53 -1.25
N LYS A 34 9.98 -4.34 -1.37
CA LYS A 34 10.57 -3.71 -2.55
C LYS A 34 10.63 -4.73 -3.69
N ALA A 35 9.83 -4.52 -4.74
CA ALA A 35 9.61 -5.54 -5.77
C ALA A 35 10.90 -6.03 -6.45
N HIS A 36 11.86 -5.13 -6.70
CA HIS A 36 13.14 -5.47 -7.31
C HIS A 36 14.21 -5.95 -6.32
N LEU A 37 13.95 -5.84 -5.01
CA LEU A 37 14.84 -6.32 -3.94
C LEU A 37 14.00 -6.92 -2.81
N PRO A 38 13.34 -8.07 -3.00
CA PRO A 38 12.31 -8.56 -2.07
C PRO A 38 12.80 -8.87 -0.64
N LYS A 39 14.11 -9.04 -0.46
CA LYS A 39 14.76 -9.18 0.84
C LYS A 39 14.71 -7.90 1.68
N LEU A 40 14.66 -6.73 1.01
CA LEU A 40 14.45 -5.44 1.64
C LEU A 40 12.95 -5.27 1.88
N GLN A 41 12.56 -5.49 3.13
CA GLN A 41 11.19 -5.38 3.60
C GLN A 41 11.10 -4.29 4.66
N GLY A 42 10.08 -3.46 4.56
CA GLY A 42 9.79 -2.36 5.46
C GLY A 42 8.35 -2.42 5.97
N ILE A 43 7.84 -1.26 6.37
CA ILE A 43 6.48 -1.09 6.89
C ILE A 43 5.69 -0.19 5.94
N VAL A 44 4.49 -0.62 5.60
CA VAL A 44 3.48 0.28 5.03
C VAL A 44 2.36 0.41 6.04
N SER A 45 1.82 1.61 6.17
CA SER A 45 0.60 1.82 6.92
C SER A 45 -0.46 2.53 6.09
N LEU A 46 -1.72 2.34 6.47
CA LEU A 46 -2.86 2.99 5.86
C LEU A 46 -3.89 3.34 6.93
N CYS A 47 -4.38 4.57 6.91
CA CYS A 47 -5.49 5.01 7.75
C CYS A 47 -6.36 6.02 7.01
N ILE A 48 -7.55 6.28 7.55
CA ILE A 48 -8.42 7.35 7.09
C ILE A 48 -7.99 8.66 7.74
N ASP A 49 -7.65 9.66 6.94
CA ASP A 49 -7.27 11.02 7.38
C ASP A 49 -7.49 12.02 6.24
N ASP A 50 -8.59 12.78 6.31
CA ASP A 50 -9.02 13.72 5.26
C ASP A 50 -8.07 14.91 5.04
N GLU A 51 -7.30 15.27 6.06
CA GLU A 51 -6.33 16.36 5.98
C GLU A 51 -5.08 15.85 5.26
N LYS A 52 -4.51 14.75 5.75
CA LYS A 52 -3.28 14.17 5.19
C LYS A 52 -3.49 13.47 3.85
N SER A 53 -4.72 13.10 3.49
CA SER A 53 -5.02 12.56 2.16
C SER A 53 -4.72 13.51 1.01
N ARG A 54 -4.40 14.78 1.31
CA ARG A 54 -4.13 15.85 0.35
C ARG A 54 -2.67 16.27 0.26
N LEU A 55 -1.77 15.60 1.00
CA LEU A 55 -0.35 15.98 1.11
C LEU A 55 0.35 16.14 -0.25
N ASN A 56 0.09 15.26 -1.21
CA ASN A 56 0.74 15.26 -2.52
C ASN A 56 -0.19 14.99 -3.70
N GLY A 57 -1.51 15.00 -3.50
CA GLY A 57 -2.46 14.78 -4.58
C GLY A 57 -3.92 14.83 -4.12
N GLN A 58 -4.82 14.30 -4.94
CA GLN A 58 -6.22 14.13 -4.58
C GLN A 58 -6.52 12.66 -4.29
N GLY A 59 -6.78 12.34 -3.02
CA GLY A 59 -7.49 11.13 -2.58
C GLY A 59 -6.69 10.22 -1.65
N ILE A 60 -5.46 9.83 -2.00
CA ILE A 60 -4.54 9.13 -1.11
C ILE A 60 -3.24 9.92 -1.00
N GLY A 61 -2.96 10.41 0.20
CA GLY A 61 -1.71 11.08 0.53
C GLY A 61 -0.63 10.07 0.91
N VAL A 62 0.61 10.37 0.56
CA VAL A 62 1.78 9.51 0.86
C VAL A 62 2.80 10.30 1.69
N ASP A 63 3.17 9.80 2.86
CA ASP A 63 4.36 10.26 3.60
C ASP A 63 5.45 9.20 3.49
N ASP A 64 6.49 9.54 2.73
CA ASP A 64 7.67 8.73 2.47
C ASP A 64 8.94 9.34 3.08
N SER A 65 8.81 10.23 4.07
CA SER A 65 9.95 10.90 4.70
C SER A 65 10.96 9.94 5.36
N ALA A 66 10.48 8.77 5.79
CA ALA A 66 11.27 7.67 6.35
C ALA A 66 11.68 6.62 5.29
N TYR A 67 11.32 6.81 4.03
CA TYR A 67 11.70 5.90 2.96
C TYR A 67 13.18 6.06 2.60
N GLY A 68 13.90 4.94 2.44
CA GLY A 68 15.31 4.94 2.08
C GLY A 68 16.29 5.33 3.20
N ARG A 69 15.82 5.48 4.44
CA ARG A 69 16.67 5.73 5.62
C ARG A 69 16.91 4.43 6.39
N GLY A 70 18.14 3.91 6.33
CA GLY A 70 18.52 2.69 7.06
C GLY A 70 17.98 1.39 6.44
N ASN A 71 18.01 0.31 7.23
CA ASN A 71 17.61 -1.03 6.78
C ASN A 71 16.09 -1.26 6.82
N ASP A 72 15.35 -0.42 7.55
CA ASP A 72 13.90 -0.53 7.74
C ASP A 72 13.24 0.77 7.24
N PHE A 73 12.64 0.70 6.05
CA PHE A 73 11.97 1.85 5.44
C PHE A 73 10.47 1.81 5.75
N ARG A 74 9.86 3.00 5.83
CA ARG A 74 8.44 3.16 6.13
C ARG A 74 7.76 4.05 5.11
N ILE A 75 6.52 3.70 4.76
CA ILE A 75 5.59 4.53 3.99
C ILE A 75 4.27 4.60 4.75
N ASP A 76 3.78 5.81 4.98
CA ASP A 76 2.47 6.04 5.57
C ASP A 76 1.50 6.56 4.50
N LEU A 77 0.36 5.90 4.36
CA LEU A 77 -0.70 6.25 3.41
C LEU A 77 -1.93 6.79 4.15
N TYR A 78 -2.53 7.82 3.60
CA TYR A 78 -3.68 8.52 4.18
C TYR A 78 -4.79 8.58 3.16
N MET A 79 -5.88 7.84 3.39
CA MET A 79 -7.05 7.80 2.51
C MET A 79 -8.10 8.77 3.04
N SER A 80 -8.79 9.51 2.16
CA SER A 80 -9.95 10.29 2.61
C SER A 80 -11.14 9.39 2.91
N GLN A 81 -12.05 9.85 3.77
CA GLN A 81 -13.29 9.15 4.09
C GLN A 81 -14.12 8.86 2.82
N TYR A 82 -14.21 9.83 1.91
CA TYR A 82 -14.91 9.67 0.64
C TYR A 82 -14.32 8.56 -0.24
N ILE A 83 -12.99 8.49 -0.33
CA ILE A 83 -12.31 7.45 -1.11
C ILE A 83 -12.46 6.09 -0.44
N TYR A 84 -12.41 6.04 0.89
CA TYR A 84 -12.65 4.83 1.65
C TYR A 84 -14.05 4.25 1.40
N GLU A 85 -15.09 5.08 1.42
CA GLU A 85 -16.46 4.64 1.12
C GLU A 85 -16.59 4.06 -0.30
N GLY A 86 -15.94 4.69 -1.28
CA GLY A 86 -15.83 4.16 -2.64
C GLY A 86 -15.09 2.82 -2.66
N PHE A 87 -13.96 2.72 -1.98
CA PHE A 87 -13.15 1.50 -1.87
C PHE A 87 -13.93 0.35 -1.22
N VAL A 88 -14.67 0.59 -0.14
CA VAL A 88 -15.51 -0.43 0.51
C VAL A 88 -16.53 -1.02 -0.47
N ARG A 89 -17.15 -0.16 -1.29
CA ARG A 89 -18.13 -0.59 -2.30
C ARG A 89 -17.46 -1.32 -3.48
N ASP A 90 -16.40 -0.74 -4.02
CA ASP A 90 -15.85 -1.12 -5.32
C ASP A 90 -14.70 -2.14 -5.21
N GLY A 91 -14.14 -2.34 -4.02
CA GLY A 91 -13.07 -3.29 -3.71
C GLY A 91 -11.68 -2.87 -4.18
N SER A 92 -11.55 -1.74 -4.88
CA SER A 92 -10.26 -1.21 -5.29
C SER A 92 -10.31 0.30 -5.48
N VAL A 93 -9.17 0.95 -5.31
CA VAL A 93 -8.96 2.35 -5.71
C VAL A 93 -7.54 2.52 -6.23
N GLY A 94 -7.39 3.33 -7.29
CA GLY A 94 -6.10 3.67 -7.87
C GLY A 94 -6.02 5.16 -8.17
N LEU A 95 -4.98 5.82 -7.66
CA LEU A 95 -4.78 7.26 -7.80
C LEU A 95 -3.34 7.59 -8.20
N ARG A 96 -3.17 8.69 -8.92
CA ARG A 96 -1.84 9.28 -9.17
C ARG A 96 -1.51 10.20 -8.01
N HIS A 97 -0.36 10.01 -7.39
CA HIS A 97 0.04 10.77 -6.20
C HIS A 97 1.27 11.67 -6.44
N ARG A 98 1.89 11.59 -7.62
CA ARG A 98 2.83 12.62 -8.11
C ARG A 98 2.62 12.84 -9.60
N ALA A 99 2.00 13.97 -9.93
CA ALA A 99 1.65 14.30 -11.31
C ALA A 99 2.86 14.43 -12.25
N LEU A 100 4.04 14.73 -11.70
CA LEU A 100 5.27 15.01 -12.45
C LEU A 100 6.10 13.76 -12.78
N ASP A 101 6.11 12.73 -11.92
CA ASP A 101 6.85 11.48 -12.16
C ASP A 101 5.95 10.30 -12.56
N GLY A 102 4.62 10.48 -12.48
CA GLY A 102 3.64 9.51 -12.93
C GLY A 102 3.36 8.37 -11.95
N SER A 103 3.91 8.42 -10.74
CA SER A 103 3.76 7.39 -9.72
C SER A 103 2.32 7.24 -9.20
N LYS A 104 1.96 6.00 -8.88
CA LYS A 104 0.59 5.59 -8.54
C LYS A 104 0.53 4.93 -7.17
N VAL A 105 -0.57 5.15 -6.48
CA VAL A 105 -0.97 4.34 -5.33
C VAL A 105 -2.21 3.55 -5.71
N ARG A 106 -2.17 2.24 -5.48
CA ARG A 106 -3.32 1.36 -5.64
C ARG A 106 -3.59 0.63 -4.32
N VAL A 107 -4.85 0.58 -3.94
CA VAL A 107 -5.31 -0.12 -2.76
C VAL A 107 -6.38 -1.10 -3.18
N TYR A 108 -6.26 -2.34 -2.71
CA TYR A 108 -7.06 -3.47 -3.11
C TYR A 108 -7.63 -4.20 -1.90
N ASP A 109 -8.88 -4.64 -2.02
CA ASP A 109 -9.44 -5.71 -1.21
C ASP A 109 -8.97 -7.05 -1.77
N SER A 110 -8.18 -7.77 -1.00
CA SER A 110 -7.55 -9.05 -1.39
C SER A 110 -8.55 -10.13 -1.80
N LEU A 111 -9.82 -10.06 -1.41
CA LEU A 111 -10.86 -11.00 -1.85
C LEU A 111 -11.52 -10.61 -3.17
N ARG A 112 -11.37 -9.35 -3.61
CA ARG A 112 -12.05 -8.78 -4.79
C ARG A 112 -11.09 -8.40 -5.92
N ILE A 113 -9.85 -8.89 -5.88
CA ILE A 113 -8.85 -8.68 -6.94
C ILE A 113 -8.95 -9.65 -8.12
N GLY A 114 -8.45 -9.20 -9.27
CA GLY A 114 -8.39 -9.97 -10.52
C GLY A 114 -7.14 -10.84 -10.67
N PHE A 115 -6.99 -11.43 -11.87
CA PHE A 115 -6.01 -12.48 -12.12
C PHE A 115 -4.53 -12.03 -12.30
N PRO A 116 -4.14 -10.80 -12.68
CA PRO A 116 -2.74 -10.44 -12.45
C PRO A 116 -2.47 -10.18 -10.96
N GLU A 117 -3.36 -9.45 -10.28
CA GLU A 117 -3.16 -9.00 -8.90
C GLU A 117 -3.11 -10.16 -7.89
N THR A 118 -3.92 -11.21 -8.09
CA THR A 118 -3.87 -12.41 -7.24
C THR A 118 -2.51 -13.08 -7.26
N SER A 119 -1.86 -13.11 -8.43
CA SER A 119 -0.53 -13.72 -8.58
C SER A 119 0.52 -12.88 -7.88
N VAL A 120 0.46 -11.56 -8.03
CA VAL A 120 1.32 -10.60 -7.32
C VAL A 120 1.16 -10.76 -5.81
N LEU A 121 -0.07 -10.78 -5.30
CA LEU A 121 -0.34 -10.96 -3.87
C LEU A 121 0.30 -12.24 -3.32
N LYS A 122 0.15 -13.37 -4.02
CA LYS A 122 0.75 -14.65 -3.61
C LYS A 122 2.28 -14.61 -3.60
N GLU A 123 2.88 -13.97 -4.60
CA GLU A 123 4.34 -13.79 -4.66
C GLU A 123 4.84 -12.94 -3.48
N LEU A 124 4.15 -11.85 -3.17
CA LEU A 124 4.47 -10.99 -2.03
C LEU A 124 4.32 -11.76 -0.71
N GLN A 125 3.24 -12.51 -0.53
CA GLN A 125 3.02 -13.36 0.65
C GLN A 125 4.17 -14.37 0.81
N TRP A 126 4.57 -15.03 -0.28
CA TRP A 126 5.71 -15.93 -0.26
C TRP A 126 7.01 -15.21 0.12
N CYS A 127 7.29 -14.03 -0.43
CA CYS A 127 8.47 -13.24 -0.10
C CYS A 127 8.50 -12.83 1.39
N ARG A 128 7.37 -12.39 1.95
CA ARG A 128 7.22 -12.07 3.37
C ARG A 128 7.56 -13.29 4.24
N ASP A 129 6.97 -14.44 3.92
CA ASP A 129 7.08 -15.65 4.73
C ASP A 129 8.44 -16.36 4.56
N ASN A 130 9.21 -16.01 3.52
CA ASN A 130 10.51 -16.63 3.19
C ASN A 130 11.66 -15.62 3.14
N LYS A 131 11.57 -14.49 3.87
CA LYS A 131 12.57 -13.41 3.85
C LYS A 131 14.03 -13.88 3.91
N GLU A 132 14.34 -14.82 4.81
CA GLU A 132 15.68 -15.37 5.02
C GLU A 132 16.21 -16.22 3.85
N ARG A 133 15.31 -16.70 2.98
CA ARG A 133 15.64 -17.48 1.78
C ARG A 133 15.86 -16.61 0.54
N LEU A 134 15.55 -15.32 0.63
CA LEU A 134 15.76 -14.37 -0.45
C LEU A 134 17.26 -14.04 -0.52
N GLY A 135 17.85 -14.27 -1.70
CA GLY A 135 19.27 -13.99 -1.99
C GLY A 135 19.57 -12.51 -1.95
#